data_AF-A0A7V9A6T5-F1
#
_entry.id   AF-A0A7V9A6T5-F1
#
_cell.length_a   1.000
_cell.length_b   1.000
_cell.length_c   1.000
_cell.angle_alpha   90.00
_cell.angle_beta   90.00
_cell.angle_gamma   90.00
#
_symmetry.space_group_name_H-M   'P 1'
#
loop_
_entity.id
_entity.type
_entity.pdbx_description
1 polymer ?
#
loop_
_entity_poly.entity_id
_entity_poly.type
_entity_poly.pdbx_seq_one_letter_code
_entity_poly.pdbx_strand_id
1 'polypeptide(L)'
;MSAPIQWEYPLYLIAHGGGYASIVDPKDTDDQPQHILTTHSTEQVALNFMQQFAIIGEPRQLNNDREFRWFLKTLKLPVTQVAYDPEPVEFDINAAWIAKITTLLEEYLIVDNSPWNYPVFVIKQQDGYSSTVGNGEEGEPITLLNLFTDETKANKYAATDDGAGEVITLHNMEHVREILLGLRDSVSAVAMDPVYEENESSSQYCIGLEALLDKYLVLDQ
;
A
#
# COMPACT_ATOMS: atom_id res chain seq x y z
N MET A 1 -3.54 -8.53 -25.73
CA MET A 1 -3.76 -8.13 -24.34
C MET A 1 -2.72 -8.85 -23.52
N SER A 2 -1.67 -8.14 -23.12
CA SER A 2 -0.68 -8.63 -22.15
C SER A 2 -1.43 -8.93 -20.85
N ALA A 3 -1.10 -10.01 -20.15
CA ALA A 3 -1.69 -10.26 -18.83
C ALA A 3 -1.46 -9.03 -17.93
N PRO A 4 -2.43 -8.64 -17.08
CA PRO A 4 -2.22 -7.57 -16.12
C PRO A 4 -1.01 -7.93 -15.25
N ILE A 5 -0.12 -6.97 -15.04
CA ILE A 5 1.03 -7.16 -14.16
C ILE A 5 0.46 -7.11 -12.75
N GLN A 6 0.54 -8.24 -12.06
CA GLN A 6 0.12 -8.36 -10.67
C GLN A 6 1.36 -8.73 -9.88
N TRP A 7 1.92 -7.77 -9.14
CA TRP A 7 2.98 -8.03 -8.18
C TRP A 7 2.36 -8.29 -6.81
N GLU A 8 3.00 -9.17 -6.05
CA GLU A 8 2.64 -9.39 -4.65
C GLU A 8 3.52 -8.51 -3.76
N TYR A 9 2.88 -7.86 -2.79
CA TYR A 9 3.60 -7.12 -1.75
C TYR A 9 3.93 -8.05 -0.58
N PRO A 10 5.05 -7.82 0.12
CA PRO A 10 5.98 -6.71 -0.06
C PRO A 10 6.92 -6.79 -1.28
N LEU A 11 7.33 -5.63 -1.78
CA LEU A 11 8.46 -5.50 -2.70
C LEU A 11 9.72 -5.03 -1.98
N TYR A 12 10.87 -5.53 -2.40
CA TYR A 12 12.15 -5.24 -1.77
C TYR A 12 13.05 -4.43 -2.70
N LEU A 13 13.55 -3.30 -2.18
CA LEU A 13 14.51 -2.40 -2.82
C LEU A 13 15.87 -2.53 -2.13
N ILE A 14 16.96 -2.47 -2.88
CA ILE A 14 18.30 -2.53 -2.31
C ILE A 14 18.88 -1.12 -2.24
N ALA A 15 19.27 -0.64 -1.06
CA ALA A 15 19.96 0.63 -0.92
C ALA A 15 21.41 0.50 -1.40
N HIS A 16 21.88 1.44 -2.24
CA HIS A 16 23.24 1.44 -2.75
C HIS A 16 23.70 2.85 -3.14
N GLY A 17 24.93 3.23 -2.77
CA GLY A 17 25.58 4.46 -3.25
C GLY A 17 24.83 5.77 -2.95
N GLY A 18 24.08 5.83 -1.83
CA GLY A 18 23.24 6.99 -1.49
C GLY A 18 21.87 7.04 -2.19
N GLY A 19 21.55 6.03 -3.00
CA GLY A 19 20.25 5.81 -3.63
C GLY A 19 19.85 4.34 -3.55
N TYR A 20 19.36 3.80 -4.67
CA TYR A 20 18.93 2.41 -4.78
C TYR A 20 19.69 1.71 -5.90
N ALA A 21 19.85 0.39 -5.76
CA ALA A 21 20.49 -0.45 -6.75
C ALA A 21 19.76 -0.32 -8.09
N SER A 22 20.56 -0.18 -9.14
CA SER A 22 20.10 -0.19 -10.52
C SER A 22 21.12 -0.95 -11.35
N ILE A 23 20.64 -1.56 -12.42
CA ILE A 23 21.45 -2.20 -13.44
C ILE A 23 21.50 -1.28 -14.66
N VAL A 24 22.64 -1.30 -15.33
CA VAL A 24 22.88 -0.61 -16.58
C VAL A 24 23.01 -1.68 -17.65
N ASP A 25 22.31 -1.53 -18.78
CA ASP A 25 22.51 -2.44 -19.91
C ASP A 25 23.93 -2.24 -20.45
N PRO A 26 24.81 -3.26 -20.40
CA PRO A 26 26.19 -3.12 -20.90
C PRO A 26 26.26 -2.88 -22.42
N LYS A 27 25.16 -3.07 -23.15
CA LYS A 27 25.03 -2.77 -24.58
C LYS A 27 24.60 -1.33 -24.83
N ASP A 28 24.17 -0.60 -23.81
CA ASP A 28 23.86 0.83 -23.92
C ASP A 28 25.18 1.62 -24.01
N THR A 29 25.47 2.11 -25.21
CA THR A 29 26.70 2.87 -25.52
C THR A 29 26.52 4.37 -25.41
N ASP A 30 25.37 4.86 -24.94
CA ASP A 30 25.16 6.30 -24.77
C ASP A 30 26.07 6.88 -23.67
N ASP A 31 26.48 8.14 -23.84
CA ASP A 31 27.31 8.87 -22.86
C ASP A 31 26.63 9.01 -21.49
N GLN A 32 25.31 8.81 -21.43
CA GLN A 32 24.50 8.70 -20.22
C GLN A 32 23.62 7.45 -20.31
N PRO A 33 24.17 6.27 -19.96
CA PRO A 33 23.44 5.03 -20.13
C PRO A 33 22.21 5.02 -19.23
N GLN A 34 21.13 4.38 -19.68
CA GLN A 34 19.91 4.30 -18.90
C GLN A 34 20.09 3.35 -17.72
N HIS A 35 19.55 3.76 -16.57
CA HIS A 35 19.53 2.94 -15.38
C HIS A 35 18.16 2.30 -15.20
N ILE A 36 18.17 1.01 -14.86
CA ILE A 36 16.99 0.21 -14.58
C ILE A 36 17.01 -0.11 -13.09
N LEU A 37 16.06 0.41 -12.33
CA LEU A 37 15.91 0.11 -10.90
C LEU A 37 15.69 -1.40 -10.71
N THR A 38 16.35 -2.02 -9.73
CA THR A 38 16.06 -3.41 -9.36
C THR A 38 15.03 -3.47 -8.22
N THR A 39 14.01 -4.30 -8.42
CA THR A 39 12.98 -4.64 -7.41
C THR A 39 12.94 -6.14 -7.23
N HIS A 40 12.66 -6.60 -6.01
CA HIS A 40 12.66 -8.02 -5.69
C HIS A 40 11.36 -8.47 -5.01
N SER A 41 10.86 -9.65 -5.37
CA SER A 41 9.61 -10.22 -4.85
C SER A 41 9.68 -10.70 -3.40
N THR A 42 10.88 -11.09 -2.96
CA THR A 42 11.08 -11.63 -1.61
C THR A 42 12.37 -11.10 -1.01
N GLU A 43 12.42 -11.06 0.32
CA GLU A 43 13.62 -10.67 1.06
C GLU A 43 14.80 -11.59 0.69
N GLN A 44 14.56 -12.89 0.57
CA GLN A 44 15.60 -13.86 0.22
C GLN A 44 16.19 -13.59 -1.16
N VAL A 45 15.37 -13.25 -2.16
CA VAL A 45 15.86 -12.91 -3.51
C VAL A 45 16.68 -11.62 -3.48
N ALA A 46 16.23 -10.61 -2.73
CA ALA A 46 16.98 -9.37 -2.54
C ALA A 46 18.34 -9.63 -1.86
N LEU A 47 18.36 -10.43 -0.78
CA LEU A 47 19.58 -10.80 -0.07
C LEU A 47 20.56 -11.58 -0.95
N ASN A 48 20.07 -12.50 -1.78
CA ASN A 48 20.91 -13.24 -2.74
C ASN A 48 21.54 -12.30 -3.76
N PHE A 49 20.78 -11.35 -4.31
CA PHE A 49 21.30 -10.32 -5.21
C PHE A 49 22.37 -9.47 -4.51
N MET A 50 22.10 -9.00 -3.28
CA MET A 50 23.07 -8.25 -2.49
C MET A 50 24.38 -9.02 -2.28
N GLN A 51 24.30 -10.32 -1.97
CA GLN A 51 25.46 -11.18 -1.79
C GLN A 51 26.27 -11.34 -3.08
N GLN A 52 25.60 -11.54 -4.23
CA GLN A 52 26.26 -11.68 -5.53
C GLN A 52 27.10 -10.44 -5.88
N PHE A 53 26.63 -9.25 -5.50
CA PHE A 53 27.28 -7.98 -5.80
C PHE A 53 28.05 -7.37 -4.62
N ALA A 54 28.22 -8.13 -3.52
CA ALA A 54 28.88 -7.68 -2.30
C ALA A 54 28.32 -6.37 -1.73
N ILE A 55 27.01 -6.14 -1.88
CA ILE A 55 26.29 -5.00 -1.30
C ILE A 55 26.01 -5.31 0.18
N ILE A 56 26.43 -4.41 1.07
CA ILE A 56 26.26 -4.56 2.52
C ILE A 56 25.03 -3.77 2.96
N GLY A 57 24.18 -4.40 3.78
CA GLY A 57 23.02 -3.77 4.40
C GLY A 57 21.83 -4.72 4.46
N GLU A 58 20.64 -4.13 4.55
CA GLU A 58 19.36 -4.84 4.51
C GLU A 58 18.49 -4.25 3.39
N PRO A 59 17.68 -5.08 2.71
CA PRO A 59 16.75 -4.59 1.71
C PRO A 59 15.64 -3.77 2.38
N ARG A 60 15.24 -2.67 1.74
CA ARG A 60 14.10 -1.85 2.14
C ARG A 60 12.81 -2.48 1.61
N GLN A 61 11.86 -2.69 2.50
CA GLN A 61 10.51 -3.15 2.17
C GLN A 61 9.61 -1.99 1.69
N LEU A 62 8.81 -2.25 0.66
CA LEU A 62 7.65 -1.49 0.23
C LEU A 62 6.41 -2.36 0.38
N ASN A 63 5.35 -1.82 0.99
CA ASN A 63 4.21 -2.64 1.43
C ASN A 63 2.98 -2.59 0.52
N ASN A 64 2.91 -1.63 -0.40
CA ASN A 64 1.72 -1.39 -1.22
C ASN A 64 2.03 -0.50 -2.43
N ASP A 65 1.06 -0.41 -3.35
CA ASP A 65 1.14 0.40 -4.57
C ASP A 65 1.40 1.88 -4.28
N ARG A 66 0.82 2.43 -3.22
CA ARG A 66 0.99 3.84 -2.86
C ARG A 66 2.44 4.16 -2.55
N GLU A 67 3.09 3.34 -1.71
CA GLU A 67 4.51 3.48 -1.39
C GLU A 67 5.38 3.35 -2.64
N PHE A 68 5.10 2.35 -3.47
CA PHE A 68 5.87 2.11 -4.67
C PHE A 68 5.70 3.25 -5.68
N ARG A 69 4.47 3.68 -5.93
CA ARG A 69 4.15 4.82 -6.79
C ARG A 69 4.79 6.11 -6.32
N TRP A 70 4.75 6.39 -5.01
CA TRP A 70 5.41 7.55 -4.44
C TRP A 70 6.93 7.47 -4.66
N PHE A 71 7.52 6.30 -4.38
CA PHE A 71 8.94 6.07 -4.63
C PHE A 71 9.32 6.32 -6.10
N LEU A 72 8.60 5.73 -7.05
CA LEU A 72 8.87 5.90 -8.48
C LEU A 72 8.81 7.37 -8.94
N LYS A 73 7.91 8.18 -8.36
CA LYS A 73 7.84 9.63 -8.63
C LYS A 73 9.02 10.43 -8.09
N THR A 74 9.74 9.90 -7.09
CA THR A 74 10.94 10.55 -6.52
C THR A 74 12.21 10.23 -7.28
N LEU A 75 12.19 9.18 -8.11
CA LEU A 75 13.34 8.80 -8.93
C LEU A 75 13.64 9.89 -9.96
N LYS A 76 14.94 10.17 -10.11
CA LYS A 76 15.46 11.12 -11.09
C LYS A 76 16.17 10.35 -12.20
N LEU A 77 16.35 11.03 -13.34
CA LEU A 77 17.28 10.55 -14.36
C LEU A 77 18.65 10.22 -13.74
N PRO A 78 19.34 9.17 -14.21
CA PRO A 78 19.06 8.37 -15.42
C PRO A 78 18.10 7.17 -15.23
N VAL A 79 17.44 7.03 -14.08
CA VAL A 79 16.54 5.89 -13.82
C VAL A 79 15.19 6.10 -14.51
N THR A 80 14.86 5.25 -15.49
CA THR A 80 13.62 5.36 -16.27
C THR A 80 12.81 4.08 -16.35
N GLN A 81 13.39 2.97 -15.89
CA GLN A 81 12.79 1.64 -15.94
C GLN A 81 12.94 0.92 -14.60
N VAL A 82 12.15 -0.14 -14.43
CA VAL A 82 12.18 -1.06 -13.31
C VAL A 82 12.32 -2.48 -13.85
N ALA A 83 13.24 -3.25 -13.29
CA ALA A 83 13.38 -4.69 -13.49
C ALA A 83 12.89 -5.42 -12.24
N TYR A 84 12.06 -6.43 -12.46
CA TYR A 84 11.54 -7.29 -11.41
C TYR A 84 12.34 -8.59 -11.33
N ASP A 85 12.83 -8.93 -10.14
CA ASP A 85 13.70 -10.07 -9.86
C ASP A 85 14.78 -10.26 -10.94
N PRO A 86 15.65 -9.26 -11.17
CA PRO A 86 16.69 -9.41 -12.19
C PRO A 86 17.71 -10.47 -11.78
N GLU A 87 17.98 -11.38 -12.71
CA GLU A 87 19.11 -12.33 -12.67
C GLU A 87 20.17 -11.88 -13.69
N PRO A 88 21.06 -10.95 -13.34
CA PRO A 88 22.16 -10.55 -14.21
C PRO A 88 23.14 -11.72 -14.39
N VAL A 89 23.31 -12.19 -15.63
CA VAL A 89 24.26 -13.24 -16.02
C VAL A 89 25.29 -12.64 -16.97
N GLU A 90 26.52 -12.41 -16.49
CA GLU A 90 27.72 -11.90 -17.19
C GLU A 90 27.53 -10.65 -18.09
N PHE A 91 26.79 -10.77 -19.20
CA PHE A 91 26.56 -9.73 -20.21
C PHE A 91 25.07 -9.55 -20.59
N ASP A 92 24.16 -10.22 -19.88
CA ASP A 92 22.73 -10.12 -20.14
C ASP A 92 21.92 -9.92 -18.85
N ILE A 93 20.87 -9.12 -18.96
CA ILE A 93 19.92 -8.91 -17.88
C ILE A 93 18.76 -9.88 -18.14
N ASN A 94 18.78 -11.04 -17.48
CA ASN A 94 17.62 -11.91 -17.44
C ASN A 94 16.68 -11.43 -16.32
N ALA A 95 15.92 -10.38 -16.59
CA ALA A 95 14.84 -10.00 -15.70
C ALA A 95 13.60 -10.81 -16.05
N ALA A 96 12.90 -11.31 -15.03
CA ALA A 96 11.58 -11.90 -15.23
C ALA A 96 10.68 -10.93 -16.01
N TRP A 97 10.87 -9.62 -15.79
CA TRP A 97 10.18 -8.58 -16.50
C TRP A 97 10.82 -7.18 -16.34
N ILE A 98 10.67 -6.29 -17.34
CA ILE A 98 11.12 -4.88 -17.32
C ILE A 98 9.99 -3.95 -17.81
N ALA A 99 9.75 -2.82 -17.13
CA ALA A 99 8.94 -1.73 -17.66
C ALA A 99 9.53 -0.34 -17.47
N LYS A 100 9.01 0.58 -18.28
CA LYS A 100 9.14 2.02 -18.04
C LYS A 100 8.37 2.44 -16.80
N ILE A 101 8.98 3.33 -16.02
CA ILE A 101 8.34 3.96 -14.87
C ILE A 101 7.06 4.68 -15.26
N THR A 102 7.02 5.36 -16.41
CA THR A 102 5.81 6.05 -16.89
C THR A 102 4.66 5.08 -17.08
N THR A 103 4.91 3.95 -17.73
CA THR A 103 3.91 2.88 -17.93
C THR A 103 3.43 2.33 -16.60
N LEU A 104 4.33 2.07 -15.64
CA LEU A 104 3.93 1.63 -14.30
C LEU A 104 3.01 2.65 -13.61
N LEU A 105 3.36 3.94 -13.67
CA LEU A 105 2.61 5.01 -13.01
C LEU A 105 1.24 5.31 -13.64
N GLU A 106 1.08 5.04 -14.94
CA GLU A 106 -0.12 5.37 -15.72
C GLU A 106 -1.06 4.17 -15.90
N GLU A 107 -0.52 2.95 -16.00
CA GLU A 107 -1.31 1.77 -16.40
C GLU A 107 -1.40 0.68 -15.34
N TYR A 108 -0.49 0.63 -14.36
CA TYR A 108 -0.38 -0.52 -13.44
C TYR A 108 -0.45 -0.16 -11.96
N LEU A 109 -0.07 1.06 -11.56
CA LEU A 109 -0.11 1.50 -10.16
C LEU A 109 -1.35 2.33 -9.88
N ILE A 110 -2.17 1.85 -8.96
CA ILE A 110 -3.42 2.53 -8.62
C ILE A 110 -3.15 3.87 -7.91
N VAL A 111 -3.93 4.89 -8.27
CA VAL A 111 -3.90 6.19 -7.62
C VAL A 111 -4.62 6.12 -6.28
N ASP A 112 -3.86 5.89 -5.23
CA ASP A 112 -4.37 5.93 -3.86
C ASP A 112 -4.19 7.31 -3.23
N ASN A 113 -5.30 7.97 -2.89
CA ASN A 113 -5.33 9.24 -2.17
C ASN A 113 -5.82 9.10 -0.72
N SER A 114 -5.82 7.89 -0.16
CA SER A 114 -6.31 7.64 1.20
C SER A 114 -5.71 8.59 2.24
N PRO A 115 -6.45 8.99 3.27
CA PRO A 115 -5.92 9.81 4.35
C PRO A 115 -5.01 9.02 5.30
N TRP A 116 -4.86 7.71 5.09
CA TRP A 116 -4.00 6.79 5.85
C TRP A 116 -2.99 6.08 4.94
N ASN A 117 -2.03 5.38 5.57
CA ASN A 117 -1.18 4.39 4.92
C ASN A 117 -1.70 2.98 5.20
N TYR A 118 -1.24 1.98 4.45
CA TYR A 118 -1.59 0.57 4.65
C TYR A 118 -0.48 -0.19 5.39
N PRO A 119 -0.81 -1.30 6.07
CA PRO A 119 -2.17 -1.81 6.26
C PRO A 119 -3.02 -0.94 7.19
N VAL A 120 -4.34 -1.01 7.01
CA VAL A 120 -5.33 -0.54 7.98
C VAL A 120 -6.14 -1.73 8.48
N PHE A 121 -6.83 -1.55 9.60
CA PHE A 121 -7.46 -2.64 10.31
C PHE A 121 -8.92 -2.31 10.60
N VAL A 122 -9.78 -3.30 10.48
CA VAL A 122 -11.18 -3.24 10.90
C VAL A 122 -11.45 -4.40 11.83
N ILE A 123 -12.44 -4.27 12.70
CA ILE A 123 -12.79 -5.35 13.62
C ILE A 123 -14.09 -6.00 13.15
N LYS A 124 -14.05 -7.28 12.82
CA LYS A 124 -15.21 -8.08 12.42
C LYS A 124 -15.91 -8.64 13.65
N GLN A 125 -17.21 -8.41 13.74
CA GLN A 125 -18.09 -8.87 14.80
C GLN A 125 -19.09 -9.90 14.23
N GLN A 126 -19.89 -10.52 15.10
CA GLN A 126 -20.83 -11.57 14.69
C GLN A 126 -21.82 -11.11 13.61
N ASP A 127 -22.31 -9.88 13.73
CA ASP A 127 -23.36 -9.33 12.85
C ASP A 127 -22.85 -8.21 11.91
N GLY A 128 -21.52 -8.06 11.76
CA GLY A 128 -20.94 -7.03 10.89
C GLY A 128 -19.53 -6.62 11.26
N TYR A 129 -19.26 -5.32 11.24
CA TYR A 129 -17.99 -4.74 11.67
C TYR A 129 -18.23 -3.77 12.83
N SER A 130 -17.21 -3.60 13.67
CA SER A 130 -17.26 -2.64 14.76
C SER A 130 -17.58 -1.25 14.22
N SER A 131 -18.55 -0.61 14.86
CA SER A 131 -19.05 0.69 14.47
C SER A 131 -19.36 1.55 15.68
N THR A 132 -19.17 2.84 15.55
CA THR A 132 -19.56 3.83 16.55
C THR A 132 -20.80 4.58 16.07
N VAL A 133 -21.74 4.84 16.97
CA VAL A 133 -22.91 5.69 16.69
C VAL A 133 -22.54 7.13 17.01
N GLY A 134 -22.68 8.01 16.02
CA GLY A 134 -22.48 9.45 16.15
C GLY A 134 -23.75 10.22 15.81
N ASN A 135 -23.65 11.54 15.79
CA ASN A 135 -24.70 12.43 15.30
C ASN A 135 -24.25 13.08 14.00
N GLY A 136 -25.13 13.09 12.99
CA GLY A 136 -24.94 13.80 11.74
C GLY A 136 -25.11 15.31 11.88
N GLU A 137 -25.03 16.03 10.76
CA GLU A 137 -25.07 17.49 10.75
C GLU A 137 -26.42 18.06 11.23
N GLU A 138 -27.51 17.32 11.04
CA GLU A 138 -28.87 17.71 11.49
C GLU A 138 -29.26 17.08 12.84
N GLY A 139 -28.33 16.39 13.50
CA GLY A 139 -28.51 15.75 14.81
C GLY A 139 -29.16 14.36 14.77
N GLU A 140 -29.35 13.80 13.57
CA GLU A 140 -29.78 12.43 13.35
C GLU A 140 -28.68 11.43 13.72
N PRO A 141 -29.02 10.25 14.29
CA PRO A 141 -28.03 9.23 14.59
C PRO A 141 -27.47 8.65 13.28
N ILE A 142 -26.14 8.59 13.20
CA ILE A 142 -25.41 7.99 12.08
C ILE A 142 -24.50 6.87 12.59
N THR A 143 -24.28 5.87 11.75
CA THR A 143 -23.35 4.77 12.04
C THR A 143 -22.03 5.01 11.33
N LEU A 144 -20.92 4.91 12.07
CA LEU A 144 -19.57 5.09 11.56
C LEU A 144 -18.80 3.76 11.68
N LEU A 145 -18.16 3.32 10.60
CA LEU A 145 -17.26 2.17 10.64
C LEU A 145 -15.99 2.56 11.39
N ASN A 146 -15.56 1.71 12.34
CA ASN A 146 -14.30 1.88 13.04
C ASN A 146 -13.14 1.33 12.21
N LEU A 147 -12.23 2.21 11.80
CA LEU A 147 -11.04 1.88 11.03
C LEU A 147 -9.80 2.32 11.80
N PHE A 148 -8.83 1.42 11.94
CA PHE A 148 -7.61 1.66 12.69
C PHE A 148 -6.41 1.72 11.73
N THR A 149 -5.52 2.68 11.94
CA THR A 149 -4.27 2.83 11.18
C THR A 149 -3.10 2.11 11.84
N ASP A 150 -3.32 1.53 13.02
CA ASP A 150 -2.32 0.84 13.82
C ASP A 150 -2.92 -0.44 14.42
N GLU A 151 -2.19 -1.55 14.27
CA GLU A 151 -2.63 -2.87 14.71
C GLU A 151 -2.78 -2.95 16.22
N THR A 152 -1.90 -2.26 16.97
CA THR A 152 -1.95 -2.25 18.44
C THR A 152 -3.21 -1.55 18.93
N LYS A 153 -3.62 -0.45 18.28
CA LYS A 153 -4.90 0.22 18.57
C LYS A 153 -6.09 -0.68 18.27
N ALA A 154 -6.10 -1.34 17.11
CA ALA A 154 -7.17 -2.26 16.73
C ALA A 154 -7.32 -3.39 17.75
N ASN A 155 -6.21 -4.04 18.13
CA ASN A 155 -6.20 -5.10 19.14
C ASN A 155 -6.65 -4.62 20.52
N LYS A 156 -6.24 -3.40 20.92
CA LYS A 156 -6.68 -2.82 22.20
C LYS A 156 -8.19 -2.55 22.19
N TYR A 157 -8.73 -2.02 21.09
CA TYR A 157 -10.17 -1.79 20.95
C TYR A 157 -10.94 -3.11 20.90
N ALA A 158 -10.43 -4.12 20.18
CA ALA A 158 -11.03 -5.45 20.06
C ALA A 158 -11.12 -6.22 21.39
N ALA A 159 -10.34 -5.81 22.40
CA ALA A 159 -10.40 -6.36 23.76
C ALA A 159 -11.43 -5.68 24.67
N THR A 160 -12.12 -4.64 24.19
CA THR A 160 -13.20 -3.96 24.93
C THR A 160 -14.54 -4.66 24.72
N ASP A 161 -15.50 -4.41 25.61
CA ASP A 161 -16.86 -4.99 25.50
C ASP A 161 -17.59 -4.52 24.23
N ASP A 162 -17.36 -3.27 23.80
CA ASP A 162 -17.98 -2.69 22.60
C ASP A 162 -17.27 -3.11 21.30
N GLY A 163 -15.98 -3.41 21.39
CA GLY A 163 -15.13 -3.77 20.27
C GLY A 163 -14.92 -5.26 20.05
N ALA A 164 -15.45 -6.14 20.91
CA ALA A 164 -15.16 -7.58 20.86
C ALA A 164 -15.34 -8.18 19.46
N GLY A 165 -14.25 -8.69 18.87
CA GLY A 165 -14.25 -9.22 17.51
C GLY A 165 -12.87 -9.65 16.99
N GLU A 166 -12.83 -10.06 15.72
CA GLU A 166 -11.61 -10.46 15.01
C GLU A 166 -11.00 -9.25 14.28
N VAL A 167 -9.72 -8.96 14.51
CA VAL A 167 -9.00 -7.91 13.78
C VAL A 167 -8.68 -8.41 12.37
N ILE A 168 -9.19 -7.70 11.36
CA ILE A 168 -8.96 -7.99 9.93
C ILE A 168 -8.02 -6.93 9.35
N THR A 169 -6.96 -7.40 8.71
CA THR A 169 -5.96 -6.55 8.05
C THR A 169 -6.37 -6.28 6.60
N LEU A 170 -6.39 -5.00 6.23
CA LEU A 170 -6.67 -4.50 4.88
C LEU A 170 -5.38 -3.92 4.30
N HIS A 171 -4.83 -4.61 3.31
CA HIS A 171 -3.47 -4.34 2.82
C HIS A 171 -3.38 -3.25 1.73
N ASN A 172 -4.50 -2.91 1.08
CA ASN A 172 -4.53 -1.97 -0.02
C ASN A 172 -5.90 -1.27 -0.13
N MET A 173 -5.99 -0.26 -1.01
CA MET A 173 -7.22 0.50 -1.22
C MET A 173 -8.35 -0.32 -1.83
N GLU A 174 -8.05 -1.35 -2.63
CA GLU A 174 -9.09 -2.24 -3.19
C GLU A 174 -9.84 -2.99 -2.09
N HIS A 175 -9.12 -3.59 -1.14
CA HIS A 175 -9.73 -4.30 -0.01
C HIS A 175 -10.57 -3.36 0.86
N VAL A 176 -10.09 -2.14 1.10
CA VAL A 176 -10.87 -1.14 1.85
C VAL A 176 -12.12 -0.75 1.06
N ARG A 177 -11.97 -0.46 -0.24
CA ARG A 177 -13.09 -0.05 -1.10
C ARG A 177 -14.16 -1.14 -1.18
N GLU A 178 -13.77 -2.41 -1.30
CA GLU A 178 -14.69 -3.55 -1.31
C GLU A 178 -15.57 -3.59 -0.04
N ILE A 179 -14.94 -3.48 1.13
CA ILE A 179 -15.67 -3.45 2.41
C ILE A 179 -16.59 -2.23 2.49
N LEU A 180 -16.08 -1.04 2.15
CA LEU A 180 -16.85 0.20 2.22
C LEU A 180 -18.05 0.20 1.26
N LEU A 181 -17.90 -0.36 0.05
CA LEU A 181 -19.00 -0.54 -0.89
C LEU A 181 -20.04 -1.54 -0.35
N GLY A 182 -19.60 -2.62 0.29
CA GLY A 182 -20.51 -3.59 0.93
C GLY A 182 -21.30 -3.03 2.12
N LEU A 183 -20.78 -1.97 2.75
CA LEU A 183 -21.39 -1.30 3.91
C LEU A 183 -22.14 -0.01 3.55
N ARG A 184 -22.24 0.33 2.26
CA ARG A 184 -22.73 1.63 1.79
C ARG A 184 -24.12 2.01 2.28
N ASP A 185 -25.00 1.02 2.43
CA ASP A 185 -26.38 1.25 2.88
C ASP A 185 -26.52 1.29 4.42
N SER A 186 -25.46 0.93 5.14
CA SER A 186 -25.48 0.72 6.61
C SER A 186 -24.58 1.69 7.38
N VAL A 187 -23.62 2.32 6.71
CA VAL A 187 -22.60 3.17 7.31
C VAL A 187 -22.56 4.51 6.58
N SER A 188 -22.57 5.61 7.32
CA SER A 188 -22.54 6.97 6.76
C SER A 188 -21.11 7.53 6.67
N ALA A 189 -20.19 7.06 7.51
CA ALA A 189 -18.83 7.57 7.59
C ALA A 189 -17.85 6.52 8.14
N VAL A 190 -16.55 6.80 8.03
CA VAL A 190 -15.49 6.05 8.70
C VAL A 190 -14.93 6.89 9.84
N ALA A 191 -14.91 6.33 11.04
CA ALA A 191 -14.23 6.88 12.22
C ALA A 191 -12.81 6.30 12.27
N MET A 192 -11.79 7.16 12.16
CA MET A 192 -10.40 6.74 12.19
C MET A 192 -9.85 6.69 13.61
N ASP A 193 -9.16 5.61 13.95
CA ASP A 193 -8.55 5.35 15.26
C ASP A 193 -9.45 5.74 16.44
N PRO A 194 -10.69 5.22 16.51
CA PRO A 194 -11.57 5.52 17.62
C PRO A 194 -10.95 5.04 18.95
N VAL A 195 -11.23 5.80 20.01
CA VAL A 195 -10.79 5.54 21.37
C VAL A 195 -12.02 5.22 22.21
N TYR A 196 -11.94 4.14 22.98
CA TYR A 196 -12.96 3.76 23.94
C TYR A 196 -12.53 4.19 25.34
N GLU A 197 -13.22 5.17 25.90
CA GLU A 197 -12.99 5.73 27.24
C GLU A 197 -14.33 5.97 27.94
N GLU A 198 -14.39 5.77 29.26
CA GLU A 198 -15.59 6.04 30.08
C GLU A 198 -16.89 5.35 29.61
N ASN A 199 -16.78 4.19 28.96
CA ASN A 199 -17.87 3.43 28.32
C ASN A 199 -18.47 4.07 27.06
N GLU A 200 -17.75 4.99 26.42
CA GLU A 200 -18.13 5.60 25.16
C GLU A 200 -17.00 5.47 24.14
N SER A 201 -17.38 5.32 22.86
CA SER A 201 -16.44 5.33 21.74
C SER A 201 -16.46 6.69 21.07
N SER A 202 -15.28 7.27 20.84
CA SER A 202 -15.15 8.57 20.19
C SER A 202 -13.99 8.58 19.20
N SER A 203 -14.07 9.40 18.15
CA SER A 203 -12.98 9.60 17.19
C SER A 203 -12.80 11.09 16.90
N GLN A 204 -11.55 11.49 16.68
CA GLN A 204 -11.19 12.85 16.28
C GLN A 204 -11.43 13.10 14.78
N TYR A 205 -11.39 12.04 13.96
CA TYR A 205 -11.43 12.15 12.51
C TYR A 205 -12.48 11.23 11.92
N CYS A 206 -13.54 11.85 11.40
CA CYS A 206 -14.60 11.16 10.69
C CYS A 206 -14.64 11.64 9.24
N ILE A 207 -14.76 10.71 8.30
CA ILE A 207 -14.83 11.05 6.87
C ILE A 207 -16.05 10.35 6.28
N GLY A 208 -16.91 11.12 5.63
CA GLY A 208 -18.11 10.60 4.99
C GLY A 208 -17.78 9.53 3.96
N LEU A 209 -18.58 8.46 3.95
CA LEU A 209 -18.33 7.27 3.14
C LEU A 209 -18.29 7.60 1.64
N GLU A 210 -19.25 8.38 1.16
CA GLU A 210 -19.31 8.82 -0.23
C GLU A 210 -18.08 9.65 -0.63
N ALA A 211 -17.64 10.55 0.25
CA ALA A 211 -16.44 11.34 0.00
C ALA A 211 -15.19 10.45 -0.09
N LEU A 212 -15.07 9.43 0.78
CA LEU A 212 -13.99 8.44 0.71
C LEU A 212 -14.01 7.69 -0.62
N LEU A 213 -15.15 7.13 -1.00
CA LEU A 213 -15.29 6.32 -2.22
C LEU A 213 -15.09 7.14 -3.51
N ASP A 214 -15.55 8.40 -3.54
CA ASP A 214 -15.55 9.21 -4.76
C ASP A 214 -14.27 10.04 -4.95
N LYS A 215 -13.59 10.43 -3.87
CA LYS A 215 -12.45 11.36 -3.93
C LYS A 215 -11.13 10.75 -3.52
N TYR A 216 -11.15 9.80 -2.58
CA TYR A 216 -9.93 9.30 -1.94
C TYR A 216 -9.55 7.89 -2.40
N LEU A 217 -10.55 7.01 -2.60
CA LEU A 217 -10.40 5.60 -2.95
C LEU A 217 -10.81 5.34 -4.40
N VAL A 218 -10.28 6.13 -5.33
CA VAL A 218 -10.68 6.09 -6.75
C VAL A 218 -9.89 5.02 -7.48
N LEU A 219 -10.59 4.05 -8.07
CA LEU A 219 -10.03 3.17 -9.08
C LEU A 219 -10.14 3.89 -10.43
N ASP A 220 -9.02 4.19 -11.08
CA ASP A 220 -9.04 4.65 -12.46
C ASP A 220 -9.65 3.51 -13.30
N GLN A 221 -10.74 3.79 -14.03
CA GLN A 221 -11.46 2.82 -14.88
C GLN A 221 -10.71 2.53 -16.18
#